data_AF-A0A9D1PEB5-F1
#
_entry.id   AF-A0A9D1PEB5-F1
#
_cell.length_a   1.000
_cell.length_b   1.000
_cell.length_c   1.000
_cell.angle_alpha   90.00
_cell.angle_beta   90.00
_cell.angle_gamma   90.00
#
_symmetry.space_group_name_H-M   'P 1'
#
loop_
_entity.id
_entity.type
_entity.pdbx_description
1 polymer ?
#
loop_
_entity_poly.entity_id
_entity_poly.type
_entity_poly.pdbx_seq_one_letter_code
_entity_poly.pdbx_strand_id
1 'polypeptide(L)'
;MLSKCFPAGKCTAAGRLGPGGDLFSIQVTDPYPSDWDECLSRANQERGENARPELVQNVENIGQYDTVFLGYPNWWYGVPMPLLTFLEENDLSGKQVYLFCSHGTGGLAQSVDLITEAAPDAVISDNIFDCYEEEASSSREEIISWVEEILSDE
;
A
#
# COMPACT_ATOMS: atom_id res chain seq x y z
N MET A 1 1.53 -14.56 7.40
CA MET A 1 0.31 -13.76 7.72
C MET A 1 -0.15 -12.91 6.53
N LEU A 2 0.50 -13.06 5.36
CA LEU A 2 0.32 -12.22 4.17
C LEU A 2 -0.63 -12.82 3.12
N SER A 3 -0.99 -14.12 3.19
CA SER A 3 -1.96 -14.75 2.26
C SER A 3 -3.41 -14.29 2.46
N LYS A 4 -3.65 -13.49 3.51
CA LYS A 4 -4.94 -12.89 3.81
C LYS A 4 -4.91 -11.37 3.63
N CYS A 5 -3.86 -10.80 3.03
CA CYS A 5 -3.71 -9.35 3.01
C CYS A 5 -4.76 -8.63 2.19
N PHE A 6 -5.39 -9.23 1.17
CA PHE A 6 -6.38 -8.47 0.39
C PHE A 6 -7.64 -9.26 0.00
N PRO A 7 -8.52 -9.63 0.95
CA PRO A 7 -9.91 -9.89 0.60
C PRO A 7 -10.51 -8.55 0.11
N ALA A 8 -10.69 -8.44 -1.21
CA ALA A 8 -11.43 -7.37 -1.88
C ALA A 8 -11.03 -5.93 -1.45
N GLY A 9 -9.92 -5.43 -2.01
CA GLY A 9 -9.63 -3.99 -2.05
C GLY A 9 -9.28 -3.30 -0.75
N LYS A 10 -8.67 -4.03 0.17
CA LYS A 10 -7.97 -3.42 1.30
C LYS A 10 -6.62 -2.88 0.77
N CYS A 11 -6.14 -1.76 1.29
CA CYS A 11 -4.72 -1.39 1.25
C CYS A 11 -4.26 -1.26 2.70
N THR A 12 -2.96 -1.36 2.97
CA THR A 12 -2.46 -1.29 4.35
C THR A 12 -1.42 -0.19 4.45
N ALA A 13 -1.66 0.82 5.28
CA ALA A 13 -0.62 1.73 5.73
C ALA A 13 -0.22 1.30 7.15
N ALA A 14 1.05 0.97 7.36
CA ALA A 14 1.57 0.66 8.68
C ALA A 14 2.52 1.79 9.13
N GLY A 15 2.22 2.43 10.25
CA GLY A 15 3.19 3.24 10.99
C GLY A 15 4.10 2.30 11.77
N ARG A 16 5.40 2.28 11.43
CA ARG A 16 6.49 1.51 12.07
C ARG A 16 6.28 -0.03 12.14
N LEU A 17 6.73 -0.80 11.16
CA LEU A 17 6.73 -2.26 11.26
C LEU A 17 7.79 -2.75 12.27
N GLY A 18 7.34 -3.14 13.47
CA GLY A 18 8.13 -3.66 14.58
C GLY A 18 7.26 -3.82 15.84
N PRO A 19 7.73 -4.45 16.92
CA PRO A 19 7.01 -4.45 18.20
C PRO A 19 6.92 -3.00 18.72
N GLY A 20 5.83 -2.29 18.35
CA GLY A 20 5.60 -0.88 18.67
C GLY A 20 5.01 0.00 17.57
N GLY A 21 4.64 -0.56 16.40
CA GLY A 21 3.94 0.17 15.35
C GLY A 21 2.42 0.16 15.41
N ASP A 22 1.83 1.16 14.77
CA ASP A 22 0.39 1.27 14.55
C ASP A 22 0.03 0.79 13.15
N LEU A 23 -0.99 -0.08 13.06
CA LEU A 23 -1.50 -0.56 11.79
C LEU A 23 -2.76 0.21 11.39
N PHE A 24 -2.79 0.74 10.18
CA PHE A 24 -3.96 1.38 9.58
C PHE A 24 -4.38 0.65 8.30
N SER A 25 -5.63 0.19 8.24
CA SER A 25 -6.18 -0.43 7.04
C SER A 25 -6.93 0.64 6.23
N ILE A 26 -6.47 0.88 5.01
CA ILE A 26 -7.17 1.72 4.04
C ILE A 26 -8.35 0.90 3.50
N GLN A 27 -9.55 1.40 3.75
CA GLN A 27 -10.81 0.74 3.42
C GLN A 27 -11.77 1.77 2.83
N VAL A 28 -12.52 1.36 1.82
CA VAL A 28 -13.55 2.18 1.16
C VAL A 28 -14.91 2.04 1.83
N THR A 29 -15.73 3.09 1.80
CA THR A 29 -17.09 3.09 2.38
C THR A 29 -18.03 2.13 1.68
N ASP A 30 -17.88 1.95 0.36
CA ASP A 30 -18.53 0.92 -0.45
C ASP A 30 -17.54 -0.24 -0.73
N PRO A 31 -17.61 -1.37 0.02
CA PRO A 31 -16.64 -2.45 -0.09
C PRO A 31 -16.57 -3.07 -1.49
N TYR A 32 -15.37 -3.47 -1.92
CA TYR A 32 -15.23 -4.21 -3.17
C TYR A 32 -15.99 -5.55 -3.11
N PRO A 33 -16.52 -6.03 -4.25
CA PRO A 33 -17.12 -7.35 -4.34
C PRO A 33 -16.19 -8.44 -3.84
N SER A 34 -16.75 -9.47 -3.17
CA SER A 34 -15.97 -10.63 -2.74
C SER A 34 -15.65 -11.59 -3.88
N ASP A 35 -16.42 -11.54 -4.97
CA ASP A 35 -16.12 -12.28 -6.19
C ASP A 35 -14.92 -11.64 -6.89
N TRP A 36 -14.00 -12.50 -7.34
CA TRP A 36 -12.71 -12.07 -7.87
C TRP A 36 -12.85 -11.28 -9.18
N ASP A 37 -13.68 -11.77 -10.10
CA ASP A 37 -13.84 -11.15 -11.42
C ASP A 37 -14.60 -9.82 -11.30
N GLU A 38 -15.61 -9.76 -10.44
CA GLU A 38 -16.33 -8.51 -10.13
C GLU A 38 -15.41 -7.49 -9.45
N CYS A 39 -14.56 -7.92 -8.52
CA CYS A 39 -13.57 -7.06 -7.86
C CYS A 39 -12.58 -6.45 -8.85
N LEU A 40 -12.00 -7.27 -9.74
CA LEU A 40 -11.07 -6.81 -10.77
C LEU A 40 -11.74 -5.90 -11.79
N SER A 41 -13.00 -6.20 -12.15
CA SER A 41 -13.80 -5.37 -13.06
C SER A 41 -14.01 -3.96 -12.48
N ARG A 42 -14.44 -3.87 -11.22
CA ARG A 42 -14.59 -2.59 -10.51
C ARG A 42 -13.26 -1.85 -10.42
N ALA A 43 -12.18 -2.53 -10.02
CA ALA A 43 -10.86 -1.91 -9.91
C ALA A 43 -10.36 -1.34 -11.26
N ASN A 44 -10.63 -2.04 -12.37
CA ASN A 44 -10.29 -1.54 -13.71
C ASN A 44 -11.15 -0.33 -14.11
N GLN A 45 -12.44 -0.35 -13.79
CA GLN A 45 -13.35 0.76 -14.03
C GLN A 45 -12.88 2.01 -13.27
N GLU A 46 -12.67 1.90 -11.97
CA GLU A 46 -12.20 3.01 -11.12
C GLU A 46 -10.88 3.59 -11.64
N ARG A 47 -9.95 2.73 -12.06
CA ARG A 47 -8.69 3.16 -12.70
C ARG A 47 -8.96 3.94 -13.99
N GLY A 48 -9.83 3.43 -14.86
CA GLY A 48 -10.19 4.08 -16.13
C GLY A 48 -10.89 5.42 -15.95
N GLU A 49 -11.63 5.59 -14.85
CA GLU A 49 -12.31 6.83 -14.47
C GLU A 49 -11.42 7.78 -13.64
N ASN A 50 -10.20 7.36 -13.27
CA ASN A 50 -9.35 8.03 -12.30
C ASN A 50 -10.10 8.36 -11.00
N ALA A 51 -10.89 7.41 -10.51
CA ALA A 51 -11.75 7.60 -9.35
C ALA A 51 -10.96 7.86 -8.06
N ARG A 52 -11.60 8.49 -7.07
CA ARG A 52 -11.14 8.61 -5.68
C ARG A 52 -12.22 8.07 -4.76
N PRO A 53 -12.30 6.74 -4.57
CA PRO A 53 -13.30 6.14 -3.69
C PRO A 53 -13.17 6.69 -2.26
N GLU A 54 -14.29 7.01 -1.63
CA GLU A 54 -14.34 7.53 -0.26
C GLU A 54 -13.85 6.48 0.74
N LEU A 55 -13.00 6.91 1.69
CA LEU A 55 -12.45 6.04 2.72
C LEU A 55 -13.35 6.00 3.97
N VAL A 56 -13.40 4.86 4.64
CA VAL A 56 -14.17 4.66 5.89
C VAL A 56 -13.67 5.60 7.00
N GLN A 57 -12.37 5.84 7.03
CA GLN A 57 -11.69 6.58 8.09
C GLN A 57 -10.39 7.18 7.57
N ASN A 58 -9.91 8.19 8.28
CA ASN A 58 -8.61 8.83 8.06
C ASN A 58 -7.68 8.60 9.25
N VAL A 59 -6.37 8.83 9.05
CA VAL A 59 -5.39 8.72 10.12
C VAL A 59 -5.43 9.99 10.95
N GLU A 60 -6.05 9.94 12.14
CA GLU A 60 -6.29 11.13 12.98
C GLU A 60 -5.01 11.91 13.35
N ASN A 61 -3.85 11.26 13.40
CA ASN A 61 -2.59 11.87 13.83
C ASN A 61 -1.41 11.51 12.91
N ILE A 62 -1.57 11.55 11.58
CA ILE A 62 -0.48 11.19 10.64
C ILE A 62 0.82 11.98 10.86
N GLY A 63 0.70 13.21 11.38
CA GLY A 63 1.84 14.06 11.74
C GLY A 63 2.80 13.48 12.78
N GLN A 64 2.37 12.54 13.62
CA GLN A 64 3.21 11.94 14.67
C GLN A 64 4.21 10.90 14.15
N TYR A 65 4.04 10.45 12.90
CA TYR A 65 4.88 9.43 12.30
C TYR A 65 5.95 10.08 11.42
N ASP A 66 7.23 9.80 11.68
CA ASP A 66 8.32 10.17 10.79
C ASP A 66 8.49 9.14 9.65
N THR A 67 8.08 7.89 9.90
CA THR A 67 8.21 6.75 8.99
C THR A 67 6.86 6.10 8.71
N VAL A 68 6.56 5.85 7.44
CA VAL A 68 5.35 5.18 6.96
C VAL A 68 5.73 4.00 6.06
N PHE A 69 5.24 2.81 6.39
CA PHE A 69 5.31 1.64 5.51
C PHE A 69 3.99 1.53 4.74
N LEU A 70 4.04 1.59 3.41
CA LEU A 70 2.86 1.61 2.56
C LEU A 70 2.76 0.32 1.75
N GLY A 71 1.74 -0.48 2.07
CA GLY A 71 1.47 -1.79 1.53
C GLY A 71 0.28 -1.84 0.59
N TYR A 72 0.47 -2.38 -0.61
CA TYR A 72 -0.59 -2.45 -1.62
C TYR A 72 -0.42 -3.66 -2.55
N PRO A 73 -1.53 -4.18 -3.12
CA PRO A 73 -1.43 -5.07 -4.26
C PRO A 73 -1.16 -4.28 -5.54
N ASN A 74 -0.34 -4.79 -6.46
CA ASN A 74 -0.28 -4.26 -7.82
C ASN A 74 -1.54 -4.67 -8.57
N TRP A 75 -2.42 -3.70 -8.84
CA TRP A 75 -3.61 -3.90 -9.64
C TRP A 75 -3.47 -3.14 -10.95
N TRP A 76 -3.66 -3.85 -12.06
CA TRP A 76 -3.63 -3.29 -13.41
C TRP A 76 -2.37 -2.48 -13.73
N TYR A 77 -1.20 -2.99 -13.32
CA TYR A 77 0.12 -2.37 -13.52
C TYR A 77 0.34 -1.05 -12.79
N GLY A 78 -0.45 -0.80 -11.74
CA GLY A 78 -0.36 0.40 -10.90
C GLY A 78 -0.79 0.10 -9.46
N VAL A 79 -1.57 1.01 -8.88
CA VAL A 79 -2.07 0.91 -7.50
C VAL A 79 -3.60 0.90 -7.45
N PRO A 80 -4.22 0.37 -6.38
CA PRO A 80 -5.65 0.53 -6.15
C PRO A 80 -5.99 2.01 -5.96
N MET A 81 -7.09 2.47 -6.55
CA MET A 81 -7.52 3.87 -6.45
C MET A 81 -7.73 4.39 -5.02
N PRO A 82 -8.18 3.57 -4.04
CA PRO A 82 -8.26 3.99 -2.64
C PRO A 82 -6.91 4.37 -2.02
N LEU A 83 -5.79 3.81 -2.53
CA LEU A 83 -4.46 4.22 -2.11
C LEU A 83 -4.16 5.66 -2.53
N LEU A 84 -4.59 6.05 -3.74
CA LEU A 84 -4.44 7.42 -4.21
C LEU A 84 -5.32 8.37 -3.42
N THR A 85 -6.56 7.98 -3.09
CA THR A 85 -7.39 8.75 -2.14
C THR A 85 -6.66 8.96 -0.82
N PHE A 86 -6.08 7.89 -0.24
CA PHE A 86 -5.34 7.99 1.02
C PHE A 86 -4.17 8.97 0.93
N LEU A 87 -3.35 8.91 -0.12
CA LEU A 87 -2.20 9.79 -0.30
C LEU A 87 -2.61 11.25 -0.49
N GLU A 88 -3.73 11.50 -1.18
CA GLU A 88 -4.26 12.86 -1.37
C GLU A 88 -4.90 13.43 -0.10
N GLU A 89 -5.44 12.58 0.78
CA GLU A 89 -6.06 13.00 2.05
C GLU A 89 -5.07 13.10 3.22
N ASN A 90 -3.84 12.59 3.07
CA ASN A 90 -2.85 12.52 4.15
C ASN A 90 -1.50 13.15 3.74
N ASP A 91 -1.10 14.19 4.45
CA ASP A 91 0.17 14.86 4.21
C ASP A 91 1.36 14.01 4.68
N LEU A 92 2.11 13.47 3.71
CA LEU A 92 3.33 12.71 3.94
C LEU A 92 4.61 13.54 3.73
N SER A 93 4.51 14.86 3.63
CA SER A 93 5.65 15.75 3.38
C SER A 93 6.77 15.53 4.40
N GLY A 94 7.99 15.28 3.89
CA GLY A 94 9.20 15.06 4.69
C GLY A 94 9.25 13.75 5.48
N LYS A 95 8.26 12.86 5.33
CA LYS A 95 8.26 11.54 5.97
C LYS A 95 9.04 10.53 5.13
N GLN A 96 9.73 9.59 5.77
CA GLN A 96 10.26 8.41 5.09
C GLN A 96 9.13 7.44 4.75
N VAL A 97 9.03 7.08 3.47
CA VAL A 97 8.02 6.15 2.99
C VAL A 97 8.69 4.90 2.41
N TYR A 98 8.39 3.75 2.98
CA TYR A 98 8.88 2.44 2.53
C TYR A 98 7.74 1.66 1.89
N LEU A 99 7.91 1.25 0.64
CA LEU A 99 6.86 0.56 -0.11
C LEU A 99 7.03 -0.95 0.03
N PHE A 100 5.90 -1.65 0.16
CA PHE A 100 5.87 -3.09 -0.03
C PHE A 100 4.68 -3.52 -0.89
N CYS A 101 4.92 -4.42 -1.83
CA CYS A 101 3.96 -4.77 -2.87
C CYS A 101 3.78 -6.28 -3.00
N SER A 102 2.54 -6.74 -3.11
CA SER A 102 2.25 -8.08 -3.63
C SER A 102 1.75 -7.97 -5.07
N HIS A 103 2.27 -8.75 -6.00
CA HIS A 103 1.88 -8.68 -7.41
C HIS A 103 1.65 -10.06 -8.02
N GLY A 104 0.88 -10.09 -9.12
CA GLY A 104 0.67 -11.32 -9.88
C GLY A 104 1.86 -11.63 -10.78
N THR A 105 2.04 -10.88 -11.87
CA THR A 105 3.18 -11.06 -12.80
C THR A 105 3.84 -9.74 -13.22
N GLY A 106 3.33 -8.61 -12.71
CA GLY A 106 3.69 -7.27 -13.15
C GLY A 106 4.85 -6.63 -12.39
N GLY A 107 5.35 -7.24 -11.32
CA GLY A 107 6.29 -6.58 -10.41
C GLY A 107 5.68 -5.30 -9.84
N LEU A 108 6.49 -4.24 -9.77
CA LEU A 108 6.04 -2.90 -9.36
C LEU A 108 5.35 -2.12 -10.50
N ALA A 109 5.74 -2.35 -11.76
CA ALA A 109 5.21 -1.60 -12.92
C ALA A 109 5.18 -0.08 -12.67
N GLN A 110 4.05 0.60 -12.87
CA GLN A 110 3.92 2.05 -12.66
C GLN A 110 3.56 2.42 -11.20
N SER A 111 3.52 1.46 -10.27
CA SER A 111 3.01 1.73 -8.92
C SER A 111 3.85 2.78 -8.17
N VAL A 112 5.18 2.68 -8.28
CA VAL A 112 6.12 3.61 -7.62
C VAL A 112 5.98 5.01 -8.19
N ASP A 113 5.89 5.13 -9.52
CA ASP A 113 5.68 6.41 -10.20
C ASP A 113 4.37 7.07 -9.75
N LEU A 114 3.26 6.31 -9.73
CA LEU A 114 1.95 6.81 -9.30
C LEU A 114 1.93 7.27 -7.83
N ILE A 115 2.62 6.54 -6.94
CA ILE A 115 2.75 6.92 -5.53
C ILE A 115 3.60 8.18 -5.39
N THR A 116 4.69 8.28 -6.15
CA THR A 116 5.57 9.45 -6.17
C THR A 116 4.84 10.69 -6.68
N GLU A 117 4.01 10.55 -7.71
CA GLU A 117 3.17 11.64 -8.21
C GLU A 117 2.10 12.08 -7.19
N ALA A 118 1.51 11.14 -6.45
CA ALA A 118 0.47 11.43 -5.46
C ALA A 118 1.03 11.98 -4.13
N ALA A 119 2.28 11.67 -3.80
CA ALA A 119 2.97 12.14 -2.59
C ALA A 119 4.36 12.75 -2.92
N PRO A 120 4.40 13.86 -3.69
CA PRO A 120 5.64 14.37 -4.27
C PRO A 120 6.62 14.93 -3.24
N ASP A 121 6.14 15.31 -2.06
CA ASP A 121 6.95 15.86 -0.98
C ASP A 121 7.36 14.81 0.06
N ALA A 122 6.92 13.55 -0.11
CA ALA A 122 7.37 12.43 0.70
C ALA A 122 8.75 11.94 0.25
N VAL A 123 9.54 11.40 1.17
CA VAL A 123 10.83 10.79 0.84
C VAL A 123 10.62 9.30 0.65
N ILE A 124 10.34 8.90 -0.59
CA ILE A 124 10.10 7.49 -0.94
C ILE A 124 11.44 6.77 -1.09
N SER A 125 11.59 5.65 -0.39
CA SER A 125 12.78 4.81 -0.44
C SER A 125 12.86 4.01 -1.75
N ASP A 126 14.07 3.92 -2.33
CA ASP A 126 14.37 2.99 -3.43
C ASP A 126 14.44 1.52 -2.96
N ASN A 127 14.57 1.29 -1.65
CA ASN A 127 14.54 -0.05 -1.07
C ASN A 127 13.07 -0.49 -0.88
N ILE A 128 12.53 -1.18 -1.89
CA ILE A 128 11.13 -1.62 -1.97
C ILE A 128 11.09 -3.13 -1.84
N PHE A 129 10.19 -3.63 -0.98
CA PHE A 129 9.90 -5.05 -0.92
C PHE A 129 8.80 -5.43 -1.91
N ASP A 130 9.02 -6.42 -2.77
CA ASP A 130 7.95 -6.98 -3.59
C ASP A 130 7.99 -8.50 -3.60
N CYS A 131 6.81 -9.11 -3.73
CA CYS A 131 6.67 -10.57 -3.80
C CYS A 131 5.50 -10.98 -4.69
N TYR A 132 5.55 -12.21 -5.19
CA TYR A 132 4.40 -12.81 -5.85
C TYR A 132 3.25 -13.02 -4.87
N GLU A 133 2.01 -12.80 -5.32
CA GLU A 133 0.81 -12.96 -4.48
C GLU A 133 0.73 -14.35 -3.84
N GLU A 134 1.09 -15.40 -4.61
CA GLU A 134 1.11 -16.78 -4.13
C GLU A 134 2.16 -17.01 -3.03
N GLU A 135 3.26 -16.27 -3.07
CA GLU A 135 4.38 -16.38 -2.13
C GLU A 135 4.21 -15.49 -0.91
N ALA A 136 3.37 -14.46 -1.00
CA ALA A 136 3.14 -13.48 0.06
C ALA A 136 2.98 -14.19 1.40
N SER A 137 2.13 -15.23 1.46
CA SER A 137 1.86 -16.05 2.65
C SER A 137 3.09 -16.50 3.45
N SER A 138 4.15 -16.85 2.74
CA SER A 138 5.42 -17.39 3.19
C SER A 138 6.53 -16.35 3.30
N SER A 139 6.39 -15.16 2.73
CA SER A 139 7.42 -14.10 2.71
C SER A 139 7.67 -13.40 4.06
N ARG A 140 7.25 -14.00 5.18
CA ARG A 140 7.42 -13.38 6.51
C ARG A 140 8.89 -13.14 6.84
N GLU A 141 9.74 -14.13 6.59
CA GLU A 141 11.16 -14.05 6.93
C GLU A 141 11.87 -13.01 6.05
N GLU A 142 11.50 -12.94 4.78
CA GLU A 142 12.02 -11.95 3.83
C GLU A 142 11.62 -10.52 4.23
N ILE A 143 10.35 -10.28 4.61
CA ILE A 143 9.91 -8.98 5.11
C ILE A 143 10.65 -8.59 6.39
N ILE A 144 10.89 -9.53 7.30
CA ILE A 144 11.66 -9.24 8.52
C ILE A 144 13.08 -8.84 8.16
N SER A 145 13.74 -9.59 7.28
CA SER A 145 15.09 -9.28 6.82
C SER A 145 15.16 -7.90 6.14
N TRP A 146 14.17 -7.58 5.31
CA TRP A 146 14.06 -6.29 4.64
C TRP A 146 13.90 -5.13 5.63
N VAL A 147 13.04 -5.29 6.64
CA VAL A 147 12.88 -4.27 7.69
C VAL A 147 14.14 -4.13 8.53
N GLU A 148 14.83 -5.23 8.86
CA GLU A 148 16.09 -5.18 9.62
C GLU A 148 17.19 -4.44 8.85
N GLU A 149 17.27 -4.63 7.53
CA GLU A 149 18.18 -3.88 6.65
C GLU A 149 17.89 -2.38 6.70
N ILE A 150 16.63 -1.98 6.50
CA ILE A 150 16.19 -0.59 6.57
C ILE A 150 16.57 0.07 7.91
N LEU A 151 16.30 -0.61 9.02
CA LEU A 151 16.56 -0.06 10.36
C LEU A 151 18.04 -0.06 10.75
N SER A 152 18.88 -0.79 10.02
CA SER A 152 20.33 -0.82 10.27
C SER A 152 21.07 0.32 9.56
N ASP A 153 20.45 0.93 8.56
CA ASP A 153 21.01 2.02 7.75
C ASP A 153 20.64 3.43 8.27
N GLU A 154 19.83 3.53 9.34
CA GLU A 154 19.50 4.77 10.07
C GLU A 154 20.48 5.06 11.24
#